data_AF-A0A662J885-F1
#
_entry.id   AF-A0A662J885-F1
#
_cell.length_a   1.000
_cell.length_b   1.000
_cell.length_c   1.000
_cell.angle_alpha   90.00
_cell.angle_beta   90.00
_cell.angle_gamma   90.00
#
_symmetry.space_group_name_H-M   'P 1'
#
loop_
_entity.id
_entity.type
_entity.pdbx_description
1 polymer ?
#
loop_
_entity_poly.entity_id
_entity_poly.type
_entity_poly.pdbx_seq_one_letter_code
_entity_poly.pdbx_strand_id
1 'polypeptide(L)'
;MDYLSVETKVGKKRVIVIPKKIADAIKLHEGQKVRIIADVNSDSIIIRPIRDAIWLALHGKKIGRIMPKEIEEESLREQEKLSK
;
A
#
# COMPACT_ATOMS: atom_id res chain seq x y z
N MET A 1 4.41 20.07 4.02
CA MET A 1 4.73 18.65 4.29
C MET A 1 4.48 18.45 5.76
N ASP A 2 3.39 17.77 6.10
CA ASP A 2 3.05 17.53 7.50
C ASP A 2 3.85 16.34 8.00
N TYR A 3 4.80 16.60 8.89
CA TYR A 3 5.57 15.58 9.58
C TYR A 3 4.92 15.32 10.93
N LEU A 4 4.62 14.06 11.21
CA LEU A 4 4.20 13.62 12.53
C LEU A 4 5.40 12.93 13.19
N SER A 5 5.90 13.52 14.28
CA SER A 5 7.02 12.98 15.05
C SER A 5 6.56 12.53 16.43
N VAL A 6 7.19 11.47 16.92
CA VAL A 6 7.03 10.92 18.27
C VAL A 6 8.37 10.36 18.70
N GLU A 7 8.73 10.56 19.96
CA GLU A 7 9.93 9.96 20.53
C GLU A 7 9.59 8.62 21.18
N THR A 8 10.46 7.63 20.97
CA THR A 8 10.30 6.29 21.54
C THR A 8 11.67 5.69 21.84
N LYS A 9 11.71 4.69 22.70
CA LYS A 9 12.95 4.00 23.08
C LYS A 9 13.14 2.74 22.26
N VAL A 10 14.40 2.42 21.98
CA VAL A 10 14.77 1.14 21.37
C VAL A 10 14.69 0.05 22.44
N GLY A 11 13.86 -0.94 22.21
CA GLY A 11 13.70 -2.10 23.08
C GLY A 11 14.78 -3.17 22.88
N LYS A 12 14.59 -4.31 23.56
CA LYS A 12 15.44 -5.50 23.38
C LYS A 12 15.43 -5.93 21.91
N LYS A 13 16.53 -6.52 21.44
CA LYS A 13 16.72 -6.96 20.04
C LYS A 13 16.56 -5.86 18.98
N ARG A 14 16.67 -4.58 19.36
CA ARG A 14 16.50 -3.39 18.47
C ARG A 14 15.07 -3.20 17.96
N VAL A 15 14.08 -3.63 18.74
CA VAL A 15 12.67 -3.41 18.40
C VAL A 15 12.30 -1.96 18.68
N ILE A 16 11.73 -1.29 17.68
CA ILE A 16 11.13 0.03 17.83
C ILE A 16 9.62 -0.16 17.71
N VAL A 17 8.88 0.24 18.75
CA VAL A 17 7.42 0.22 18.72
C VAL A 17 6.95 1.46 17.97
N ILE A 18 6.29 1.27 16.83
CA ILE A 18 5.66 2.34 16.06
C ILE A 18 4.35 2.71 16.77
N PRO A 19 4.20 3.93 17.31
CA PRO A 19 2.97 4.31 17.98
C PRO A 19 1.78 4.32 17.02
N LYS A 20 0.60 3.95 17.51
CA LYS A 20 -0.62 3.84 16.71
C LYS A 20 -0.89 5.07 15.85
N LYS A 21 -0.70 6.27 16.39
CA LYS A 21 -0.88 7.54 15.68
C LYS A 21 -0.02 7.66 14.42
N ILE A 22 1.22 7.15 14.45
CA ILE A 22 2.12 7.14 13.29
C ILE A 22 1.68 6.07 12.30
N ALA A 23 1.39 4.86 12.78
CA ALA A 23 0.95 3.75 11.93
C ALA A 23 -0.33 4.09 11.14
N ASP A 24 -1.32 4.69 11.80
CA ASP A 24 -2.58 5.11 11.19
C ASP A 24 -2.35 6.18 10.11
N ALA A 25 -1.47 7.16 10.36
CA ALA A 25 -1.15 8.24 9.42
C ALA A 25 -0.56 7.71 8.09
N ILE A 26 0.19 6.61 8.15
CA ILE A 26 0.81 5.98 6.95
C ILE A 26 0.05 4.72 6.47
N LYS A 27 -1.08 4.39 7.09
CA LYS A 27 -1.90 3.19 6.82
C LYS A 27 -1.07 1.89 6.89
N LEU A 28 -0.25 1.76 7.92
CA LEU A 28 0.53 0.57 8.21
C LEU A 28 -0.29 -0.39 9.09
N HIS A 29 -0.40 -1.65 8.66
CA HIS A 29 -1.16 -2.68 9.37
C HIS A 29 -0.26 -3.78 9.93
N GLU A 30 -0.73 -4.49 10.95
CA GLU A 30 -0.04 -5.66 11.50
C GLU A 30 0.09 -6.77 10.44
N GLY A 31 1.23 -7.47 10.44
CA GLY A 31 1.55 -8.51 9.45
C GLY A 31 1.92 -7.99 8.06
N GLN A 32 1.84 -6.68 7.81
CA GLN A 32 2.23 -6.09 6.53
C GLN A 32 3.75 -6.15 6.33
N LYS A 33 4.18 -6.52 5.12
CA LYS A 33 5.60 -6.46 4.76
C LYS A 33 6.04 -5.01 4.61
N VAL A 34 7.20 -4.68 5.16
CA VAL A 34 7.83 -3.37 5.04
C VAL A 34 9.23 -3.49 4.43
N ARG A 35 9.64 -2.44 3.71
CA ARG A 35 11.02 -2.24 3.29
C ARG A 35 11.69 -1.27 4.26
N ILE A 36 12.82 -1.67 4.80
CA ILE A 36 13.66 -0.84 5.67
C ILE A 36 14.87 -0.41 4.86
N ILE A 37 15.13 0.89 4.81
CA ILE A 37 16.28 1.50 4.13
C ILE A 37 17.04 2.29 5.18
N ALA A 38 18.34 2.03 5.31
CA ALA A 38 19.24 2.85 6.12
C ALA A 38 19.91 3.88 5.19
N ASP A 39 19.67 5.16 5.43
CA ASP A 39 20.40 6.24 4.79
C ASP A 39 21.52 6.69 5.73
N VAL A 40 22.72 6.18 5.46
CA VAL A 40 23.90 6.39 6.31
C VAL A 40 24.38 7.84 6.27
N ASN A 41 24.10 8.57 5.19
CA ASN A 41 24.55 9.96 5.04
C ASN A 41 23.67 10.94 5.82
N SER A 42 22.40 10.58 6.04
CA SER A 42 21.44 11.40 6.79
C SER A 42 21.14 10.87 8.19
N ASP A 43 21.87 9.84 8.65
CA ASP A 43 21.66 9.16 9.93
C ASP A 43 20.18 8.80 10.17
N SER A 44 19.53 8.26 9.15
CA SER A 44 18.08 8.02 9.18
C SER A 44 17.68 6.64 8.67
N ILE A 45 16.57 6.12 9.20
CA ILE A 45 15.94 4.89 8.73
C ILE A 45 14.59 5.24 8.11
N ILE A 46 14.40 4.82 6.86
CA ILE A 46 13.17 5.00 6.11
C ILE A 46 12.45 3.64 6.05
N ILE A 47 11.25 3.58 6.63
CA ILE A 47 10.39 2.39 6.58
C ILE A 47 9.26 2.67 5.60
N ARG A 48 9.13 1.85 4.56
CA ARG A 48 8.05 1.95 3.56
C ARG A 48 7.20 0.68 3.56
N PRO A 49 5.85 0.78 3.66
CA PRO A 49 5.00 -0.37 3.46
C PRO A 49 5.15 -0.90 2.03
N ILE A 50 5.31 -2.21 1.88
CA ILE A 50 5.22 -2.87 0.59
C ILE A 50 3.72 -3.06 0.31
N ARG A 51 3.25 -2.38 -0.73
CA ARG A 51 1.84 -2.41 -1.15
C ARG A 51 1.71 -3.47 -2.23
N ASP A 52 0.94 -4.52 -1.94
CA ASP A 52 0.64 -5.57 -2.89
C ASP A 52 -0.48 -5.14 -3.85
N ALA A 53 -0.74 -5.97 -4.88
CA ALA A 53 -1.78 -5.70 -5.87
C ALA A 53 -3.17 -5.55 -5.23
N ILE A 54 -3.44 -6.29 -4.14
CA ILE A 54 -4.70 -6.22 -3.39
C ILE A 54 -4.83 -4.87 -2.67
N TRP A 55 -3.79 -4.42 -1.97
CA TRP A 55 -3.77 -3.11 -1.31
C TRP A 55 -3.90 -1.98 -2.33
N LEU A 56 -3.26 -2.09 -3.50
CA LEU A 56 -3.40 -1.12 -4.58
C LEU A 56 -4.79 -1.12 -5.21
N ALA A 57 -5.45 -2.28 -5.35
CA ALA A 57 -6.82 -2.35 -5.83
C ALA A 57 -7.82 -1.73 -4.85
N LEU A 58 -7.61 -1.92 -3.55
CA LEU A 58 -8.48 -1.41 -2.49
C LEU A 58 -8.24 0.07 -2.15
N HIS A 59 -6.99 0.51 -2.13
CA HIS A 59 -6.57 1.83 -1.62
C HIS A 59 -5.78 2.69 -2.61
N GLY A 60 -5.39 2.12 -3.76
CA GLY A 60 -4.75 2.87 -4.83
C GLY A 60 -5.72 3.83 -5.49
N LYS A 61 -5.16 4.85 -6.15
CA LYS A 61 -5.94 5.74 -7.02
C LYS A 61 -6.60 4.85 -8.09
N LYS A 62 -7.92 4.86 -8.22
CA LYS A 62 -8.60 4.13 -9.30
C LYS A 62 -8.10 4.68 -10.64
N ILE A 63 -7.27 3.92 -11.35
CA ILE A 63 -6.65 4.32 -12.62
C ILE A 63 -7.60 4.01 -13.80
N GLY A 64 -8.61 3.18 -13.57
CA GLY A 64 -9.72 2.92 -14.48
C GLY A 64 -10.99 2.59 -13.68
N ARG A 65 -12.12 3.12 -14.12
CA ARG A 65 -13.45 2.76 -13.63
C ARG A 65 -14.12 2.07 -14.80
N ILE A 66 -14.28 0.76 -14.72
CA ILE A 66 -15.05 -0.02 -15.69
C ILE A 66 -16.43 -0.29 -15.08
N MET A 67 -17.48 0.04 -15.81
CA MET A 67 -18.86 -0.25 -15.44
C MET A 67 -19.19 -1.70 -15.80
N PRO A 68 -20.02 -2.41 -15.01
CA PRO A 68 -20.46 -3.76 -15.35
C PRO A 68 -21.06 -3.89 -16.76
N LYS A 69 -21.74 -2.84 -17.22
CA LYS A 69 -22.32 -2.77 -18.57
C LYS A 69 -21.26 -2.80 -19.67
N GLU A 70 -20.11 -2.14 -19.47
CA GLU A 70 -19.00 -2.14 -20.43
C GLU A 70 -18.37 -3.54 -20.55
N ILE A 71 -18.33 -4.29 -19.44
CA ILE A 71 -17.87 -5.69 -19.43
C ILE A 71 -18.86 -6.61 -20.15
N GLU A 72 -20.16 -6.43 -19.94
CA GLU A 72 -21.21 -7.24 -20.59
C GLU A 72 -21.24 -7.00 -22.11
N GLU A 73 -21.15 -5.74 -22.54
CA GLU A 73 -21.14 -5.40 -23.97
C GLU A 73 -19.89 -5.96 -24.69
N GLU A 74 -18.73 -5.95 -24.03
CA GLU A 74 -17.52 -6.58 -24.57
C GLU A 74 -17.61 -8.11 -24.59
N SER A 75 -18.19 -8.71 -23.54
CA SER A 75 -18.40 -10.17 -23.47
C SER A 75 -19.33 -10.68 -24.57
N LEU A 76 -20.42 -9.97 -24.85
CA LEU A 76 -21.35 -10.33 -25.93
C LEU A 76 -20.70 -10.21 -27.32
N ARG A 77 -19.91 -9.15 -27.55
CA ARG A 77 -19.17 -8.95 -28.81
C ARG A 77 -18.14 -10.03 -29.07
N GLU A 78 -17.39 -10.45 -28.04
CA GLU A 78 -16.39 -11.51 -28.19
C GLU A 78 -17.05 -12.89 -28.39
N GLN A 79 -18.19 -13.15 -27.75
CA GLN A 79 -18.96 -14.38 -27.96
C GLN A 79 -19.57 -14.46 -29.37
N GLU A 80 -20.06 -13.36 -29.93
CA GLU A 80 -20.53 -13.32 -31.33
C GLU A 80 -19.41 -13.60 -32.34
N LYS A 81 -18.18 -13.14 -32.08
CA LYS A 81 -17.01 -13.42 -32.94
C LYS A 81 -16.62 -14.90 -32.94
N LEU A 82 -16.83 -15.60 -31.82
CA LEU A 82 -16.52 -17.03 -31.67
C LEU A 82 -17.66 -17.94 -32.14
N SER A 83 -18.84 -17.39 -32.42
CA SER A 83 -20.03 -18.12 -32.87
C SER A 83 -20.18 -18.18 -34.40
N LYS A 84 -19.14 -17.83 -35.16
CA LYS A 84 -19.11 -17.84 -36.63
C LYS A 84 -18.01 -18.76 -37.15
#